data_AF-A0A672GLP0-F1
#
_entry.id   AF-A0A672GLP0-F1
#
_cell.length_a   1.000
_cell.length_b   1.000
_cell.length_c   1.000
_cell.angle_alpha   90.00
_cell.angle_beta   90.00
_cell.angle_gamma   90.00
#
_symmetry.space_group_name_H-M   'P 1'
#
loop_
_entity.id
_entity.type
_entity.pdbx_description
1 polymer ?
#
loop_
_entity_poly.entity_id
_entity_poly.type
_entity_poly.pdbx_seq_one_letter_code
_entity_poly.pdbx_strand_id
1 'polypeptide(L)'
;VTQNNTPLGSQIIYSGEPKRTIKVTPKWFSTFPKEHPFSNKKFDTCSVVGNGGILINSNCGKQIDSSQFVIRCNLAPLDRELEKDVGKKTSLVTANPSIFVLKFHALRSRRRQFVESLRRFKDSMLLMPTFSYAWNTHLCQRAFQAIKHLSSPIRPVSFNPRYLRSLWVYWRSLGLKEARLSTGFMMVNLALELCNSVDLYGFWPFSVHPQDCHHLTNHYYDNMPVRKRLHAMPAEFKRLLKLHSLGILRIHLGDCGQ
;
A
#
# COMPACT_ATOMS: atom_id res chain seq x y z
N VAL A 1 3.99 -1.87 -13.51
CA VAL A 1 4.65 -2.45 -14.70
C VAL A 1 3.56 -3.01 -15.60
N THR A 2 3.66 -2.76 -16.90
CA THR A 2 2.70 -3.17 -17.92
C THR A 2 3.45 -3.79 -19.08
N GLN A 3 2.76 -4.52 -19.96
CA GLN A 3 3.36 -5.03 -21.20
C GLN A 3 3.83 -3.87 -22.11
N ASN A 4 3.06 -2.78 -22.16
CA ASN A 4 3.39 -1.62 -22.99
C ASN A 4 4.69 -0.92 -22.56
N ASN A 5 4.84 -0.59 -21.27
CA ASN A 5 6.04 0.12 -20.76
C ASN A 5 7.21 -0.78 -20.36
N THR A 6 7.08 -2.11 -20.48
CA THR A 6 8.13 -3.07 -20.12
C THR A 6 8.08 -4.26 -21.09
N PRO A 7 8.59 -4.08 -22.33
CA PRO A 7 8.52 -5.09 -23.38
C PRO A 7 9.29 -6.37 -23.04
N LEU A 8 8.92 -7.47 -23.70
CA LEU A 8 9.64 -8.74 -23.62
C LEU A 8 11.12 -8.55 -23.97
N GLY A 9 12.02 -9.17 -23.20
CA GLY A 9 13.46 -9.08 -23.40
C GLY A 9 14.14 -7.82 -22.83
N SER A 10 13.36 -6.81 -22.43
CA SER A 10 13.90 -5.59 -21.78
C SER A 10 14.49 -5.88 -20.39
N GLN A 11 15.24 -4.91 -19.86
CA GLN A 11 15.86 -5.00 -18.53
C GLN A 11 15.11 -4.10 -17.55
N ILE A 12 14.71 -4.66 -16.41
CA ILE A 12 14.16 -3.90 -15.28
C ILE A 12 15.26 -3.66 -14.27
N ILE A 13 15.53 -2.40 -13.94
CA ILE A 13 16.43 -2.01 -12.84
C ILE A 13 15.65 -2.04 -11.52
N TYR A 14 16.21 -2.68 -10.50
CA TYR A 14 15.57 -2.74 -9.18
C TYR A 14 15.61 -1.38 -8.48
N SER A 15 14.46 -0.92 -7.94
CA SER A 15 14.37 0.42 -7.36
C SER A 15 15.24 0.61 -6.10
N GLY A 16 15.41 -0.43 -5.30
CA GLY A 16 16.23 -0.45 -4.08
C GLY A 16 17.63 -1.05 -4.27
N GLU A 17 17.93 -1.61 -5.45
CA GLU A 17 19.23 -2.22 -5.80
C GLU A 17 19.65 -1.75 -7.20
N PRO A 18 20.00 -0.47 -7.39
CA PRO A 18 20.15 0.13 -8.71
C PRO A 18 21.28 -0.47 -9.57
N LYS A 19 22.19 -1.23 -8.96
CA LYS A 19 23.26 -1.99 -9.65
C LYS A 19 22.79 -3.35 -10.18
N ARG A 20 21.58 -3.79 -9.85
CA ARG A 20 21.02 -5.08 -10.27
C ARG A 20 19.90 -4.88 -11.27
N THR A 21 19.81 -5.80 -12.22
CA THR A 21 18.76 -5.84 -13.23
C THR A 21 18.14 -7.23 -13.32
N ILE A 22 16.96 -7.31 -13.94
CA ILE A 22 16.35 -8.56 -14.35
C ILE A 22 15.81 -8.43 -15.77
N LYS A 23 16.11 -9.43 -16.60
CA LYS A 23 15.57 -9.55 -17.95
C LYS A 23 14.11 -10.00 -17.89
N VAL A 24 13.25 -9.33 -18.66
CA VAL A 24 11.84 -9.67 -18.80
C VAL A 24 11.71 -10.94 -19.65
N THR A 25 11.35 -12.05 -19.00
CA THR A 25 11.10 -13.34 -19.64
C THR A 25 9.63 -13.49 -20.04
N PRO A 26 9.25 -14.41 -20.94
CA PRO A 26 7.85 -14.65 -21.30
C PRO A 26 6.96 -14.96 -20.08
N LYS A 27 7.53 -15.70 -19.11
CA LYS A 27 6.89 -16.01 -17.83
C LYS A 27 6.55 -14.77 -17.01
N TRP A 28 7.40 -13.74 -17.03
CA TRP A 28 7.12 -12.47 -16.35
C TRP A 28 6.19 -11.57 -17.16
N PHE A 29 6.45 -11.47 -18.47
CA PHE A 29 5.67 -10.62 -19.37
C PHE A 29 4.18 -10.99 -19.34
N SER A 30 3.87 -12.29 -19.32
CA SER A 30 2.50 -12.80 -19.21
C SER A 30 1.77 -12.46 -17.90
N THR A 31 2.47 -12.06 -16.83
CA THR A 31 1.82 -11.61 -15.58
C THR A 31 1.59 -10.10 -15.55
N PHE A 32 2.12 -9.35 -16.51
CA PHE A 32 1.91 -7.91 -16.56
C PHE A 32 0.56 -7.59 -17.20
N PRO A 33 -0.20 -6.61 -16.66
CA PRO A 33 -1.36 -6.09 -17.35
C PRO A 33 -0.93 -5.48 -18.70
N LYS A 34 -1.81 -5.57 -19.70
CA LYS A 34 -1.53 -5.01 -21.04
C LYS A 34 -1.25 -3.52 -20.96
N GLU A 35 -2.14 -2.80 -20.29
CA GLU A 35 -2.10 -1.36 -20.11
C GLU A 35 -2.14 -0.97 -18.63
N HIS A 36 -2.06 0.33 -18.38
CA HIS A 36 -2.18 0.87 -17.04
C HIS A 36 -3.57 0.56 -16.46
N PRO A 37 -3.68 0.04 -15.22
CA PRO A 37 -4.95 -0.43 -14.67
C PRO A 37 -5.89 0.71 -14.23
N PHE A 38 -5.45 1.95 -14.33
CA PHE A 38 -6.25 3.14 -14.02
C PHE A 38 -6.57 3.89 -15.30
N SER A 39 -7.82 4.34 -15.43
CA SER A 39 -8.28 5.19 -16.53
C SER A 39 -7.57 6.55 -16.53
N ASN A 40 -7.60 7.24 -17.66
CA ASN A 40 -7.14 8.63 -17.76
C ASN A 40 -8.02 9.62 -16.96
N LYS A 41 -9.24 9.21 -16.58
CA LYS A 41 -10.12 9.99 -15.70
C LYS A 41 -9.73 9.75 -14.24
N LYS A 42 -9.56 10.85 -13.49
CA LYS A 42 -9.36 10.83 -12.04
C LYS A 42 -10.62 10.36 -11.30
N PHE A 43 -10.43 9.71 -10.16
CA PHE A 43 -11.50 9.44 -9.22
C PHE A 43 -11.87 10.72 -8.46
N ASP A 44 -13.15 10.90 -8.16
CA ASP A 44 -13.62 12.11 -7.46
C ASP A 44 -13.14 12.12 -6.01
N THR A 45 -13.28 11.00 -5.31
CA THR A 45 -12.90 10.86 -3.90
C THR A 45 -12.11 9.58 -3.65
N CYS A 46 -11.00 9.74 -2.92
CA CYS A 46 -10.14 8.64 -2.52
C CYS A 46 -9.89 8.64 -1.02
N SER A 47 -10.11 7.48 -0.39
CA SER A 47 -9.66 7.23 0.98
C SER A 47 -8.37 6.43 0.95
N VAL A 48 -7.31 6.94 1.59
CA VAL A 48 -6.09 6.17 1.85
C VAL A 48 -6.07 5.81 3.33
N VAL A 49 -6.09 4.50 3.60
CA VAL A 49 -6.15 3.95 4.94
C VAL A 49 -4.78 3.38 5.30
N GLY A 50 -4.08 4.12 6.16
CA GLY A 50 -2.90 3.66 6.89
C GLY A 50 -3.28 2.68 7.99
N ASN A 51 -2.29 2.18 8.72
CA ASN A 51 -2.50 1.11 9.69
C ASN A 51 -2.45 1.59 11.14
N GLY A 52 -2.30 2.89 11.41
CA GLY A 52 -2.08 3.41 12.77
C GLY A 52 -3.21 3.09 13.74
N GLY A 53 -2.84 2.86 15.01
CA GLY A 53 -3.79 2.55 16.10
C GLY A 53 -4.80 3.65 16.40
N ILE A 54 -4.59 4.87 15.91
CA ILE A 54 -5.54 5.99 16.00
C ILE A 54 -6.92 5.68 15.40
N LEU A 55 -7.04 4.64 14.57
CA LEU A 55 -8.32 4.24 14.01
C LEU A 55 -9.22 3.50 15.01
N ILE A 56 -8.68 2.94 16.09
CA ILE A 56 -9.46 2.22 17.10
C ILE A 56 -10.51 3.18 17.69
N ASN A 57 -11.78 2.77 17.64
CA ASN A 57 -12.95 3.54 18.09
C ASN A 57 -13.21 4.86 17.32
N SER A 58 -12.59 5.05 16.16
CA SER A 58 -12.78 6.27 15.35
C SER A 58 -14.12 6.33 14.62
N ASN A 59 -14.85 5.21 14.50
CA ASN A 59 -16.12 5.12 13.75
C ASN A 59 -16.03 5.56 12.27
N CYS A 60 -14.83 5.69 11.71
CA CYS A 60 -14.60 6.21 10.35
C CYS A 60 -14.96 5.25 9.22
N GLY A 61 -15.39 4.02 9.51
CA GLY A 61 -15.58 2.98 8.51
C GLY A 61 -16.60 3.36 7.43
N LYS A 62 -17.72 3.99 7.81
CA LYS A 62 -18.73 4.47 6.85
C LYS A 62 -18.19 5.57 5.93
N GLN A 63 -17.48 6.53 6.50
CA GLN A 63 -16.89 7.62 5.73
C GLN A 63 -15.80 7.11 4.78
N ILE A 64 -14.93 6.20 5.25
CA ILE A 64 -13.92 5.54 4.43
C ILE A 64 -14.57 4.85 3.22
N ASP A 65 -15.63 4.07 3.46
CA ASP A 65 -16.31 3.28 2.43
C ASP A 65 -17.14 4.14 1.45
N SER A 66 -17.46 5.38 1.82
CA SER A 66 -18.17 6.33 0.94
C SER A 66 -17.32 6.82 -0.24
N SER A 67 -15.98 6.83 -0.12
CA SER A 67 -15.08 7.26 -1.18
C SER A 67 -15.17 6.37 -2.40
N GLN A 68 -15.07 6.95 -3.61
CA GLN A 68 -15.13 6.20 -4.86
C GLN A 68 -14.05 5.11 -4.92
N PHE A 69 -12.83 5.43 -4.49
CA PHE A 69 -11.67 4.53 -4.52
C PHE A 69 -11.01 4.42 -3.14
N VAL A 70 -10.77 3.21 -2.64
CA VAL A 70 -10.17 2.98 -1.31
C VAL A 70 -8.85 2.24 -1.42
N ILE A 71 -7.78 2.85 -0.89
CA ILE A 71 -6.42 2.32 -0.88
C ILE A 71 -6.06 1.87 0.53
N ARG A 72 -5.64 0.61 0.67
CA ARG A 72 -5.25 0.00 1.95
C ARG A 72 -3.81 -0.49 1.94
N CYS A 73 -3.18 -0.53 3.12
CA CYS A 73 -1.78 -0.87 3.25
C CYS A 73 -1.52 -2.28 3.80
N ASN A 74 -0.60 -3.01 3.17
CA ASN A 74 0.05 -4.21 3.71
C ASN A 74 -0.89 -5.35 4.16
N LEU A 75 -1.97 -5.61 3.40
CA LEU A 75 -2.96 -6.66 3.70
C LEU A 75 -3.47 -6.61 5.15
N ALA A 76 -3.65 -5.39 5.67
CA ALA A 76 -4.16 -5.20 7.02
C ALA A 76 -5.53 -5.86 7.17
N PRO A 77 -5.82 -6.43 8.35
CA PRO A 77 -7.09 -7.10 8.62
C PRO A 77 -8.29 -6.15 8.48
N LEU A 78 -9.42 -6.74 8.10
CA LEU A 78 -10.73 -6.11 7.91
C LEU A 78 -11.81 -7.01 8.55
N ASP A 79 -11.47 -7.63 9.68
CA ASP A 79 -12.38 -8.52 10.39
C ASP A 79 -13.58 -7.70 10.92
N ARG A 80 -14.74 -8.35 11.10
CA ARG A 80 -16.04 -7.67 11.29
C ARG A 80 -16.05 -6.65 12.44
N GLU A 81 -15.30 -6.95 13.50
CA GLU A 81 -15.15 -6.09 14.69
C GLU A 81 -14.48 -4.74 14.37
N LEU A 82 -13.66 -4.69 13.33
CA LEU A 82 -12.92 -3.50 12.90
C LEU A 82 -13.69 -2.68 11.85
N GLU A 83 -14.75 -3.24 11.25
CA GLU A 83 -15.47 -2.61 10.12
C GLU A 83 -16.04 -1.24 10.49
N LYS A 84 -16.47 -1.06 11.76
CA LYS A 84 -16.97 0.23 12.25
C LYS A 84 -15.94 1.35 12.12
N ASP A 85 -14.68 1.02 12.34
CA ASP A 85 -13.57 1.98 12.40
C ASP A 85 -12.87 2.13 11.05
N VAL A 86 -12.61 1.00 10.37
CA VAL A 86 -11.76 1.00 9.16
C VAL A 86 -12.52 0.72 7.88
N GLY A 87 -13.80 0.36 7.94
CA GLY A 87 -14.62 -0.01 6.79
C GLY A 87 -14.19 -1.32 6.13
N LYS A 88 -14.84 -1.69 5.04
CA LYS A 88 -14.54 -2.93 4.27
C LYS A 88 -14.26 -2.69 2.80
N LYS A 89 -14.66 -1.55 2.23
CA LYS A 89 -14.43 -1.23 0.82
C LYS A 89 -12.94 -1.20 0.57
N THR A 90 -12.52 -1.87 -0.49
CA THR A 90 -11.13 -1.91 -0.95
C THR A 90 -11.17 -1.86 -2.46
N SER A 91 -10.34 -1.02 -3.06
CA SER A 91 -10.13 -0.95 -4.51
C SER A 91 -8.69 -1.35 -4.85
N LEU A 92 -7.75 -0.98 -3.98
CA LEU A 92 -6.35 -1.36 -4.04
C LEU A 92 -5.83 -1.67 -2.64
N VAL A 93 -5.10 -2.77 -2.49
CA VAL A 93 -4.38 -3.11 -1.27
C VAL A 93 -2.94 -3.47 -1.61
N THR A 94 -1.99 -3.03 -0.80
CA THR A 94 -0.59 -3.38 -0.99
C THR A 94 -0.18 -4.63 -0.20
N ALA A 95 0.88 -5.30 -0.62
CA ALA A 95 1.52 -6.36 0.17
C ALA A 95 3.04 -6.20 0.17
N ASN A 96 3.61 -5.98 1.35
CA ASN A 96 5.05 -6.10 1.54
C ASN A 96 5.45 -7.59 1.47
N PRO A 97 6.49 -7.97 0.70
CA PRO A 97 6.95 -9.35 0.60
C PRO A 97 7.32 -10.01 1.93
N SER A 98 7.64 -9.24 2.98
CA SER A 98 7.85 -9.78 4.33
C SER A 98 6.60 -10.49 4.87
N ILE A 99 5.39 -10.08 4.47
CA ILE A 99 4.13 -10.75 4.85
C ILE A 99 4.13 -12.19 4.31
N PHE A 100 4.56 -12.38 3.07
CA PHE A 100 4.63 -13.71 2.47
C PHE A 100 5.60 -14.62 3.22
N VAL A 101 6.73 -14.07 3.67
CA VAL A 101 7.72 -14.82 4.45
C VAL A 101 7.18 -15.17 5.83
N LEU A 102 6.75 -14.17 6.60
CA LEU A 102 6.44 -14.29 8.02
C LEU A 102 5.08 -14.96 8.27
N LYS A 103 4.03 -14.54 7.55
CA LYS A 103 2.66 -15.03 7.77
C LYS A 103 2.36 -16.28 6.95
N PHE A 104 2.97 -16.40 5.77
CA PHE A 104 2.62 -17.43 4.79
C PHE A 104 3.79 -18.35 4.39
N HIS A 105 4.84 -18.43 5.22
CA HIS A 105 5.99 -19.34 5.04
C HIS A 105 6.59 -19.28 3.62
N ALA A 106 6.88 -18.06 3.16
CA ALA A 106 7.38 -17.75 1.82
C ALA A 106 6.54 -18.34 0.66
N LEU A 107 5.24 -18.56 0.93
CA LEU A 107 4.29 -19.21 0.02
C LEU A 107 4.78 -20.59 -0.43
N ARG A 108 5.47 -21.34 0.44
CA ARG A 108 5.85 -22.74 0.19
C ARG A 108 4.73 -23.68 0.60
N SER A 109 4.38 -23.67 1.89
CA SER A 109 3.34 -24.53 2.46
C SER A 109 1.98 -23.84 2.67
N ARG A 110 1.95 -22.49 2.80
CA ARG A 110 0.73 -21.74 3.13
C ARG A 110 0.10 -20.94 1.99
N ARG A 111 0.09 -21.48 0.77
CA ARG A 111 -0.48 -20.80 -0.41
C ARG A 111 -2.00 -20.67 -0.35
N ARG A 112 -2.70 -21.71 0.11
CA ARG A 112 -4.17 -21.70 0.24
C ARG A 112 -4.63 -20.68 1.28
N GLN A 113 -4.01 -20.69 2.47
CA GLN A 113 -4.28 -19.73 3.54
C GLN A 113 -3.99 -18.29 3.09
N PHE A 114 -2.95 -18.07 2.29
CA PHE A 114 -2.72 -16.77 1.66
C PHE A 114 -3.89 -16.35 0.80
N VAL A 115 -4.31 -17.17 -0.16
CA VAL A 115 -5.41 -16.84 -1.07
C VAL A 115 -6.76 -16.70 -0.34
N GLU A 116 -7.03 -17.56 0.64
CA GLU A 116 -8.22 -17.44 1.51
C GLU A 116 -8.24 -16.11 2.25
N SER A 117 -7.09 -15.68 2.79
CA SER A 117 -6.98 -14.39 3.47
C SER A 117 -7.30 -13.20 2.55
N LEU A 118 -7.16 -13.36 1.23
CA LEU A 118 -7.46 -12.31 0.27
C LEU A 118 -8.97 -12.16 -0.03
N ARG A 119 -9.82 -13.14 0.31
CA ARG A 119 -11.26 -13.11 0.00
C ARG A 119 -11.95 -11.86 0.54
N ARG A 120 -11.48 -11.34 1.68
CA ARG A 120 -11.98 -10.10 2.30
C ARG A 120 -11.82 -8.85 1.41
N PHE A 121 -10.86 -8.88 0.47
CA PHE A 121 -10.62 -7.79 -0.48
C PHE A 121 -11.33 -8.00 -1.83
N LYS A 122 -12.17 -9.03 -1.98
CA LYS A 122 -12.95 -9.31 -3.19
C LYS A 122 -12.06 -9.31 -4.46
N ASP A 123 -12.42 -8.54 -5.48
CA ASP A 123 -11.75 -8.38 -6.77
C ASP A 123 -10.77 -7.18 -6.82
N SER A 124 -10.34 -6.71 -5.66
CA SER A 124 -9.39 -5.61 -5.52
C SER A 124 -8.06 -5.87 -6.23
N MET A 125 -7.34 -4.78 -6.51
CA MET A 125 -5.94 -4.89 -6.94
C MET A 125 -5.02 -5.20 -5.76
N LEU A 126 -4.13 -6.16 -5.95
CA LEU A 126 -3.03 -6.44 -5.02
C LEU A 126 -1.73 -5.86 -5.57
N LEU A 127 -1.32 -4.70 -5.06
CA LEU A 127 -0.13 -4.00 -5.51
C LEU A 127 1.12 -4.43 -4.73
N MET A 128 2.09 -5.02 -5.45
CA MET A 128 3.32 -5.55 -4.86
C MET A 128 4.58 -4.83 -5.36
N PRO A 129 5.59 -4.61 -4.50
CA PRO A 129 6.89 -4.05 -4.88
C PRO A 129 7.81 -5.13 -5.49
N THR A 130 7.31 -5.82 -6.52
CA THR A 130 7.95 -6.99 -7.15
C THR A 130 9.38 -6.70 -7.58
N PHE A 131 9.62 -5.53 -8.16
CA PHE A 131 10.93 -5.12 -8.68
C PHE A 131 11.64 -4.09 -7.80
N SER A 132 11.39 -4.08 -6.49
CA SER A 132 12.15 -3.21 -5.58
C SER A 132 13.48 -3.81 -5.16
N TYR A 133 13.53 -5.11 -4.88
CA TYR A 133 14.75 -5.87 -4.54
C TYR A 133 14.68 -7.25 -5.18
N ALA A 134 15.81 -7.86 -5.54
CA ALA A 134 15.80 -9.14 -6.27
C ALA A 134 15.09 -10.27 -5.51
N TRP A 135 15.17 -10.28 -4.17
CA TRP A 135 14.47 -11.27 -3.35
C TRP A 135 12.94 -11.11 -3.39
N ASN A 136 12.43 -9.89 -3.63
CA ASN A 136 10.99 -9.63 -3.79
C ASN A 136 10.43 -10.34 -5.02
N THR A 137 11.21 -10.37 -6.11
CA THR A 137 10.78 -10.90 -7.41
C THR A 137 10.27 -12.32 -7.29
N HIS A 138 11.07 -13.21 -6.69
CA HIS A 138 10.70 -14.62 -6.53
C HIS A 138 9.50 -14.82 -5.60
N LEU A 139 9.39 -14.04 -4.52
CA LEU A 139 8.26 -14.13 -3.59
C LEU A 139 6.96 -13.66 -4.23
N CYS A 140 6.99 -12.50 -4.90
CA CYS A 140 5.83 -12.00 -5.61
C CYS A 140 5.43 -12.96 -6.72
N GLN A 141 6.37 -13.58 -7.43
CA GLN A 141 6.06 -14.58 -8.45
C GLN A 141 5.22 -15.73 -7.89
N ARG A 142 5.57 -16.23 -6.70
CA ARG A 142 4.78 -17.26 -6.01
C ARG A 142 3.39 -16.75 -5.62
N ALA A 143 3.26 -15.49 -5.23
CA ALA A 143 1.97 -14.86 -4.95
C ALA A 143 1.08 -14.78 -6.20
N PHE A 144 1.63 -14.28 -7.33
CA PHE A 144 0.94 -14.27 -8.63
C PHE A 144 0.47 -15.68 -9.03
N GLN A 145 1.35 -16.68 -8.91
CA GLN A 145 1.03 -18.07 -9.22
C GLN A 145 -0.05 -18.63 -8.29
N ALA A 146 0.02 -18.38 -6.98
CA ALA A 146 -0.97 -18.85 -6.03
C ALA A 146 -2.37 -18.28 -6.33
N ILE A 147 -2.45 -16.96 -6.58
CA ILE A 147 -3.69 -16.27 -6.95
C ILE A 147 -4.29 -16.87 -8.23
N LYS A 148 -3.46 -17.09 -9.26
CA LYS A 148 -3.88 -17.69 -10.53
C LYS A 148 -4.34 -19.14 -10.37
N HIS A 149 -3.56 -19.98 -9.70
CA HIS A 149 -3.83 -21.42 -9.58
C HIS A 149 -5.05 -21.73 -8.71
N LEU A 150 -5.36 -20.86 -7.74
CA LEU A 150 -6.51 -21.01 -6.85
C LEU A 150 -7.70 -20.15 -7.30
N SER A 151 -7.68 -19.64 -8.53
CA SER A 151 -8.77 -18.90 -9.17
C SER A 151 -9.33 -17.75 -8.32
N SER A 152 -8.45 -17.03 -7.64
CA SER A 152 -8.85 -15.88 -6.82
C SER A 152 -9.21 -14.68 -7.72
N PRO A 153 -10.28 -13.93 -7.40
CA PRO A 153 -10.68 -12.75 -8.19
C PRO A 153 -9.73 -11.56 -8.02
N ILE A 154 -8.78 -11.62 -7.09
CA ILE A 154 -7.78 -10.58 -6.86
C ILE A 154 -6.96 -10.35 -8.12
N ARG A 155 -6.67 -9.08 -8.41
CA ARG A 155 -5.88 -8.67 -9.57
C ARG A 155 -4.47 -8.27 -9.12
N PRO A 156 -3.48 -9.17 -9.13
CA PRO A 156 -2.13 -8.85 -8.71
C PRO A 156 -1.46 -7.95 -9.74
N VAL A 157 -0.81 -6.89 -9.26
CA VAL A 157 -0.10 -5.91 -10.08
C VAL A 157 1.22 -5.52 -9.40
N SER A 158 2.21 -5.10 -10.19
CA SER A 158 3.52 -4.71 -9.69
C SER A 158 3.76 -3.22 -9.84
N PHE A 159 4.31 -2.57 -8.80
CA PHE A 159 4.82 -1.21 -8.91
C PHE A 159 5.81 -1.09 -10.07
N ASN A 160 5.76 0.02 -10.80
CA ASN A 160 6.86 0.39 -11.69
C ASN A 160 8.08 0.82 -10.83
N PRO A 161 9.24 0.15 -10.93
CA PRO A 161 10.39 0.52 -10.12
C PRO A 161 10.96 1.90 -10.48
N ARG A 162 10.75 2.38 -11.72
CA ARG A 162 11.10 3.75 -12.10
C ARG A 162 10.24 4.76 -11.33
N TYR A 163 8.94 4.52 -11.22
CA TYR A 163 8.04 5.37 -10.41
C TYR A 163 8.50 5.44 -8.95
N LEU A 164 8.78 4.29 -8.32
CA LEU A 164 9.25 4.25 -6.94
C LEU A 164 10.57 5.01 -6.74
N ARG A 165 11.49 4.90 -7.71
CA ARG A 165 12.77 5.63 -7.68
C ARG A 165 12.55 7.13 -7.85
N SER A 166 11.75 7.56 -8.83
CA SER A 166 11.45 8.98 -9.07
C SER A 166 10.79 9.61 -7.86
N LEU A 167 9.81 8.92 -7.25
CA LEU A 167 9.13 9.39 -6.05
C LEU A 167 10.11 9.57 -4.87
N TRP A 168 11.00 8.60 -4.67
CA TRP A 168 12.03 8.71 -3.63
C TRP A 168 13.01 9.85 -3.89
N VAL A 169 13.48 10.04 -5.14
CA VAL A 169 14.36 11.16 -5.51
C VAL A 169 13.67 12.50 -5.26
N TYR A 170 12.42 12.64 -5.69
CA TYR A 170 11.62 13.84 -5.51
C TYR A 170 11.53 14.23 -4.03
N TRP A 171 11.08 13.32 -3.16
CA TRP A 171 10.94 13.62 -1.74
C TRP A 171 12.27 13.81 -1.02
N ARG A 172 13.33 13.12 -1.47
CA ARG A 172 14.68 13.35 -0.98
C ARG A 172 15.19 14.75 -1.31
N SER A 173 14.88 15.26 -2.51
CA SER A 173 15.21 16.65 -2.89
C SER A 173 14.49 17.68 -2.01
N LEU A 174 13.33 17.33 -1.46
CA LEU A 174 12.57 18.14 -0.51
C LEU A 174 12.99 17.92 0.96
N GLY A 175 14.09 17.20 1.19
CA GLY A 175 14.73 17.04 2.50
C GLY A 175 14.27 15.85 3.32
N LEU A 176 13.53 14.89 2.74
CA LEU A 176 13.37 13.56 3.36
C LEU A 176 14.69 12.77 3.25
N LYS A 177 15.11 12.13 4.34
CA LYS A 177 16.45 11.52 4.46
C LYS A 177 16.42 10.01 4.66
N GLU A 178 15.24 9.43 4.81
CA GLU A 178 15.06 8.00 5.01
C GLU A 178 15.53 7.19 3.80
N ALA A 179 16.03 5.98 4.09
CA ALA A 179 16.47 5.05 3.06
C ALA A 179 15.31 4.67 2.13
N ARG A 180 14.08 4.64 2.63
CA ARG A 180 12.90 4.28 1.87
C ARG A 180 11.64 4.94 2.44
N LEU A 181 10.79 5.47 1.55
CA LEU A 181 9.45 5.94 1.89
C LEU A 181 8.57 4.79 2.43
N SER A 182 7.73 5.07 3.41
CA SER A 182 6.75 4.09 3.91
C SER A 182 5.72 3.73 2.84
N THR A 183 5.10 2.54 2.98
CA THR A 183 4.01 2.13 2.08
C THR A 183 2.87 3.13 2.09
N GLY A 184 2.49 3.64 3.27
CA GLY A 184 1.42 4.63 3.40
C GLY A 184 1.75 5.89 2.60
N PHE A 185 2.96 6.45 2.78
CA PHE A 185 3.38 7.65 2.08
C PHE A 185 3.44 7.47 0.54
N MET A 186 3.91 6.31 0.07
CA MET A 186 3.86 5.97 -1.35
C MET A 186 2.42 5.92 -1.90
N MET A 187 1.47 5.43 -1.10
CA MET A 187 0.05 5.36 -1.48
C MET A 187 -0.66 6.71 -1.43
N VAL A 188 -0.29 7.60 -0.52
CA VAL A 188 -0.78 8.98 -0.56
C VAL A 188 -0.38 9.67 -1.87
N ASN A 189 0.90 9.56 -2.27
CA ASN A 189 1.36 10.18 -3.51
C ASN A 189 0.67 9.59 -4.75
N LEU A 190 0.47 8.27 -4.78
CA LEU A 190 -0.31 7.64 -5.84
C LEU A 190 -1.75 8.17 -5.87
N ALA A 191 -2.40 8.35 -4.72
CA ALA A 191 -3.75 8.90 -4.65
C ALA A 191 -3.83 10.35 -5.16
N LEU A 192 -2.83 11.19 -4.86
CA LEU A 192 -2.77 12.57 -5.36
C LEU A 192 -2.69 12.63 -6.89
N GLU A 193 -2.08 11.64 -7.53
CA GLU A 193 -2.02 11.53 -8.99
C GLU A 193 -3.33 11.01 -9.59
N LEU A 194 -4.05 10.14 -8.88
CA LEU A 194 -5.24 9.45 -9.39
C LEU A 194 -6.58 10.11 -9.02
N CYS A 195 -6.59 11.04 -8.08
CA CYS A 195 -7.83 11.51 -7.46
C CYS A 195 -7.94 13.04 -7.42
N ASN A 196 -9.18 13.53 -7.42
CA ASN A 196 -9.49 14.95 -7.25
C ASN A 196 -9.44 15.35 -5.77
N SER A 197 -9.93 14.48 -4.88
CA SER A 197 -9.89 14.67 -3.43
C SER A 197 -9.29 13.45 -2.74
N VAL A 198 -8.43 13.68 -1.74
CA VAL A 198 -7.74 12.63 -0.98
C VAL A 198 -7.94 12.82 0.52
N ASP A 199 -8.52 11.81 1.15
CA ASP A 199 -8.77 11.72 2.59
C ASP A 199 -7.89 10.62 3.20
N LEU A 200 -7.14 10.98 4.25
CA LEU A 200 -6.19 10.11 4.92
C LEU A 200 -6.71 9.67 6.29
N TYR A 201 -6.68 8.37 6.53
CA TYR A 201 -7.12 7.73 7.77
C TYR A 201 -6.00 6.86 8.33
N GLY A 202 -5.79 6.85 9.65
CA GLY A 202 -4.77 5.99 10.28
C GLY A 202 -3.32 6.42 10.02
N PHE A 203 -3.10 7.69 9.65
CA PHE A 203 -1.78 8.29 9.47
C PHE A 203 -1.37 9.04 10.74
N TRP A 204 -0.95 8.28 11.75
CA TRP A 204 -0.45 8.83 13.02
C TRP A 204 0.73 8.01 13.52
N PRO A 205 1.98 8.51 13.39
CA PRO A 205 3.17 7.75 13.73
C PRO A 205 3.62 7.89 15.19
N PHE A 206 2.72 8.30 16.09
CA PHE A 206 3.01 8.56 17.50
C PHE A 206 2.17 7.64 18.40
N SER A 207 2.68 7.37 19.61
CA SER A 207 2.07 6.44 20.57
C SER A 207 1.03 7.08 21.48
N VAL A 208 0.70 8.35 21.28
CA VAL A 208 -0.22 9.12 22.12
C VAL A 208 -1.24 9.79 21.21
N HIS A 209 -2.52 9.67 21.54
CA HIS A 209 -3.60 10.26 20.77
C HIS A 209 -3.56 11.80 20.82
N PRO A 210 -3.79 12.53 19.71
CA PRO A 210 -3.53 13.97 19.66
C PRO A 210 -4.48 14.83 20.49
N GLN A 211 -5.67 14.34 20.85
CA GLN A 211 -6.70 15.15 21.52
C GLN A 211 -6.83 14.88 23.02
N ASP A 212 -6.89 13.62 23.44
CA ASP A 212 -7.14 13.18 24.81
C ASP A 212 -5.92 12.49 25.46
N CYS A 213 -4.80 12.42 24.73
CA CYS A 213 -3.51 11.93 25.19
C CYS A 213 -3.49 10.47 25.69
N HIS A 214 -4.48 9.65 25.35
CA HIS A 214 -4.43 8.23 25.69
C HIS A 214 -3.37 7.49 24.87
N HIS A 215 -2.87 6.36 25.39
CA HIS A 215 -1.85 5.57 24.71
C HIS A 215 -2.44 4.79 23.53
N LEU A 216 -1.81 4.89 22.36
CA LEU A 216 -2.18 4.19 21.13
C LEU A 216 -1.27 3.00 20.86
N THR A 217 -1.84 1.93 20.31
CA THR A 217 -1.07 0.85 19.70
C THR A 217 -0.42 1.31 18.39
N ASN A 218 0.66 0.64 17.98
CA ASN A 218 1.31 0.93 16.70
C ASN A 218 0.36 0.71 15.51
N HIS A 219 -0.45 -0.35 15.55
CA HIS A 219 -1.46 -0.62 14.54
C HIS A 219 -2.86 -0.77 15.14
N TYR A 220 -3.90 -0.61 14.32
CA TYR A 220 -5.28 -0.81 14.77
C TYR A 220 -5.65 -2.29 15.03
N TYR A 221 -4.74 -3.22 14.73
CA TYR A 221 -4.97 -4.66 14.80
C TYR A 221 -3.89 -5.45 15.55
N ASP A 222 -2.78 -4.80 15.91
CA ASP A 222 -1.72 -5.36 16.75
C ASP A 222 -0.87 -4.21 17.33
N ASN A 223 0.11 -4.54 18.18
CA ASN A 223 1.03 -3.54 18.72
C ASN A 223 2.48 -3.73 18.23
N MET A 224 2.67 -4.26 17.01
CA MET A 224 4.01 -4.55 16.49
C MET A 224 4.80 -3.27 16.22
N PRO A 225 6.07 -3.18 16.69
CA PRO A 225 6.85 -1.95 16.57
C PRO A 225 7.27 -1.68 15.12
N VAL A 226 7.34 -0.39 14.80
CA VAL A 226 7.85 0.09 13.51
C VAL A 226 9.34 -0.21 13.40
N ARG A 227 9.79 -0.65 12.22
CA ARG A 227 11.22 -0.77 11.90
C ARG A 227 11.85 0.62 11.70
N LYS A 228 12.16 1.30 12.81
CA LYS A 228 12.68 2.68 12.86
C LYS A 228 13.92 2.94 11.99
N ARG A 229 14.72 1.91 11.67
CA ARG A 229 15.92 2.03 10.81
C ARG A 229 15.61 2.23 9.32
N LEU A 230 14.40 1.90 8.85
CA LEU A 230 14.07 1.91 7.42
C LEU A 230 13.25 3.14 7.00
N HIS A 231 12.43 3.68 7.91
CA HIS A 231 11.44 4.71 7.62
C HIS A 231 11.51 5.84 8.66
N ALA A 232 11.31 7.08 8.22
CA ALA A 232 11.19 8.24 9.10
C ALA A 232 9.73 8.70 9.13
N MET A 233 8.83 7.87 9.66
CA MET A 233 7.38 8.14 9.61
C MET A 233 6.97 9.49 10.23
N PRO A 234 7.59 9.99 11.33
CA PRO A 234 7.33 11.36 11.79
C PRO A 234 7.72 12.44 10.78
N ALA A 235 8.82 12.25 10.04
CA ALA A 235 9.25 13.18 9.00
C ALA A 235 8.31 13.16 7.80
N GLU A 236 7.86 11.97 7.38
CA GLU A 236 6.83 11.79 6.34
C GLU A 236 5.51 12.44 6.78
N PHE A 237 5.06 12.21 8.01
CA PHE A 237 3.84 12.81 8.55
C PHE A 237 3.91 14.33 8.58
N LYS A 238 5.07 14.92 8.90
CA LYS A 238 5.26 16.38 8.80
C LYS A 238 5.03 16.90 7.37
N ARG A 239 5.35 16.12 6.34
CA ARG A 239 5.05 16.48 4.94
C ARG A 239 3.57 16.36 4.64
N LEU A 240 2.93 15.28 5.10
CA LEU A 240 1.48 15.11 4.97
C LEU A 240 0.72 16.25 5.64
N LEU A 241 1.14 16.65 6.84
CA LEU A 241 0.54 17.75 7.58
C LEU A 241 0.69 19.09 6.84
N LYS A 242 1.83 19.33 6.17
CA LYS A 242 2.01 20.50 5.30
C LYS A 242 1.06 20.47 4.10
N LEU A 243 0.87 19.30 3.47
CA LEU A 243 -0.09 19.17 2.36
C LEU A 243 -1.53 19.38 2.86
N HIS A 244 -1.83 18.92 4.08
CA HIS A 244 -3.10 19.14 4.73
C HIS A 244 -3.38 20.63 4.97
N SER A 245 -2.43 21.37 5.55
CA SER A 245 -2.60 22.81 5.81
C SER A 245 -2.74 23.63 4.53
N LEU A 246 -2.28 23.11 3.38
CA LEU A 246 -2.44 23.74 2.07
C LEU A 246 -3.74 23.35 1.37
N GLY A 247 -4.59 22.53 1.99
CA GLY A 247 -5.85 22.05 1.38
C GLY A 247 -5.66 21.03 0.26
N ILE A 248 -4.45 20.48 0.07
CA ILE A 248 -4.14 19.51 -0.99
C ILE A 248 -4.71 18.11 -0.65
N LEU A 249 -4.79 17.79 0.63
CA LEU A 249 -5.39 16.55 1.14
C LEU A 249 -6.00 16.80 2.54
N ARG A 250 -6.80 15.85 3.02
CA ARG A 250 -7.41 15.92 4.36
C ARG A 250 -6.89 14.79 5.24
N ILE A 251 -6.46 15.10 6.47
CA ILE A 251 -6.04 14.10 7.45
C ILE A 251 -7.10 14.02 8.53
N HIS A 252 -7.65 12.82 8.74
CA HIS A 252 -8.61 12.53 9.79
C HIS A 252 -7.89 11.90 10.98
N LEU A 253 -7.91 12.60 12.12
CA LEU A 253 -7.24 12.20 13.36
C LEU A 253 -8.23 12.04 14.54
N GLY A 254 -9.54 12.12 14.30
CA GLY A 254 -10.56 12.05 15.34
C GLY A 254 -11.71 11.13 14.96
N ASP A 255 -12.77 11.15 15.77
CA ASP A 255 -14.00 10.40 15.54
C ASP A 255 -14.76 10.95 14.31
N CYS A 256 -15.26 10.05 13.47
CA CYS A 256 -16.06 10.33 12.27
C CYS A 256 -17.57 10.08 12.46
N GLY A 257 -18.01 9.78 13.68
CA GLY A 257 -19.39 9.42 14.02
C GLY A 257 -20.37 10.59 14.11
N GLN A 258 -20.01 11.78 13.61
CA GLN A 258 -20.89 12.95 13.50
C GLN A 258 -21.60 13.00 12.14
#